data_AF-A0A1Y1S561-F1
#
_entry.id   AF-A0A1Y1S561-F1
#
_cell.length_a   1.000
_cell.length_b   1.000
_cell.length_c   1.000
_cell.angle_alpha   90.00
_cell.angle_beta   90.00
_cell.angle_gamma   90.00
#
_symmetry.space_group_name_H-M   'P 1'
#
loop_
_entity.id
_entity.type
_entity.pdbx_description
1 polymer ?
#
loop_
_entity_poly.entity_id
_entity_poly.type
_entity_poly.pdbx_seq_one_letter_code
_entity_poly.pdbx_strand_id
1 'polypeptide(L)'
;MSLSGKEFLNLYKANYEAELERLKLFDERDDQDSRIRLLRACIEKKMNEVVKYPITVGASKCRINITCIGDTKKEYPMTGERVRAYVGFTSKRRVAMEDTKIGVTCRILSDGPRIAGDNKKEWKGATFWDKFKMDVDFVEEATWIEYFGISSEKYQGFFSSENGKE
;
A
#
# COMPACT_ATOMS: atom_id res chain seq x y z
N MET A 1 -40.70 -50.62 13.46
CA MET A 1 -40.58 -51.52 12.30
C MET A 1 -39.18 -51.36 11.74
N SER A 2 -38.33 -52.38 11.88
CA SER A 2 -36.99 -52.40 11.28
C SER A 2 -37.12 -52.91 9.84
N LEU A 3 -36.57 -52.15 8.88
CA LEU A 3 -36.45 -52.60 7.49
C LEU A 3 -35.68 -53.93 7.43
N SER A 4 -36.15 -54.88 6.63
CA SER A 4 -35.37 -56.09 6.37
C SER A 4 -34.07 -55.73 5.65
N GLY A 5 -33.02 -56.55 5.81
CA GLY A 5 -31.70 -56.25 5.23
C GLY A 5 -31.73 -56.05 3.70
N LYS A 6 -32.69 -56.66 2.99
CA LYS A 6 -32.89 -56.45 1.55
C LYS A 6 -33.55 -55.10 1.23
N GLU A 7 -34.51 -54.67 2.03
CA GLU A 7 -35.16 -53.37 1.85
C GLU A 7 -34.18 -52.23 2.12
N PHE A 8 -33.33 -52.36 3.14
CA PHE A 8 -32.26 -51.39 3.41
C PHE A 8 -31.26 -51.31 2.24
N LEU A 9 -30.82 -52.45 1.71
CA LEU A 9 -29.85 -52.48 0.60
C LEU A 9 -30.39 -51.81 -0.66
N ASN A 10 -31.68 -52.04 -0.98
CA ASN A 10 -32.31 -51.43 -2.14
C ASN A 10 -32.50 -49.92 -1.97
N LEU A 11 -32.91 -49.48 -0.78
CA LEU A 11 -33.04 -48.04 -0.46
C LEU A 11 -31.69 -47.33 -0.49
N TYR A 12 -30.64 -47.98 0.04
CA TYR A 12 -29.29 -47.46 0.03
C TYR A 12 -28.75 -47.30 -1.39
N LYS A 13 -28.93 -48.31 -2.25
CA LYS A 13 -28.51 -48.26 -3.66
C LYS A 13 -29.24 -47.16 -4.44
N ALA A 14 -30.56 -47.06 -4.29
CA ALA A 14 -31.34 -46.03 -4.97
C ALA A 14 -30.91 -44.61 -4.54
N ASN A 15 -30.66 -44.39 -3.24
CA ASN A 15 -30.15 -43.11 -2.75
C ASN A 15 -28.73 -42.82 -3.25
N TYR A 16 -27.87 -43.84 -3.31
CA TYR A 16 -26.50 -43.70 -3.78
C TYR A 16 -26.44 -43.37 -5.28
N GLU A 17 -27.28 -44.01 -6.10
CA GLU A 17 -27.39 -43.71 -7.53
C GLU A 17 -27.95 -42.29 -7.77
N ALA A 18 -28.95 -41.87 -6.98
CA ALA A 18 -29.47 -40.50 -7.05
C ALA A 18 -28.43 -39.44 -6.66
N GLU A 19 -27.61 -39.72 -5.63
CA GLU A 19 -26.54 -38.81 -5.21
C GLU A 19 -25.39 -38.78 -6.22
N LEU A 20 -25.06 -39.91 -6.84
CA LEU A 20 -24.10 -39.96 -7.96
C LEU A 20 -24.56 -39.12 -9.15
N GLU A 21 -25.84 -39.19 -9.50
CA GLU A 21 -26.38 -38.40 -10.61
C GLU A 21 -26.45 -36.91 -10.27
N ARG A 22 -26.76 -36.58 -9.02
CA ARG A 22 -26.64 -35.21 -8.49
C ARG A 22 -25.20 -34.69 -8.62
N LEU A 23 -24.21 -35.51 -8.27
CA LEU A 23 -22.78 -35.14 -8.33
C LEU A 23 -22.25 -35.03 -9.78
N LYS A 24 -22.72 -35.87 -10.71
CA LYS A 24 -22.39 -35.70 -12.15
C LYS A 24 -22.92 -34.39 -12.72
N LEU A 25 -24.11 -33.97 -12.29
CA LEU A 25 -24.67 -32.65 -12.64
C LEU A 25 -23.87 -31.48 -12.04
N PHE A 26 -23.08 -31.70 -10.98
CA PHE A 26 -22.15 -30.70 -10.45
C PHE A 26 -20.83 -30.64 -11.25
N ASP A 27 -20.36 -31.76 -11.79
CA ASP A 27 -19.13 -31.83 -12.61
C ASP A 27 -19.34 -31.20 -14.00
N GLU A 28 -20.56 -31.27 -14.55
CA GLU A 28 -20.94 -30.62 -15.82
C GLU A 28 -21.39 -29.15 -15.65
N ARG A 29 -21.61 -28.67 -14.42
CA ARG A 29 -22.05 -27.30 -14.11
C ARG A 29 -20.99 -26.51 -13.33
N ASP A 30 -19.74 -26.60 -13.75
CA ASP A 30 -18.78 -25.52 -13.47
C ASP A 30 -19.14 -24.34 -14.40
N ASP A 31 -20.25 -23.70 -14.03
CA ASP A 31 -20.92 -22.60 -14.72
C ASP A 31 -19.91 -21.52 -15.08
N GLN A 32 -19.81 -21.21 -16.38
CA GLN A 32 -18.92 -20.20 -16.91
C GLN A 32 -19.11 -18.84 -16.18
N ASP A 33 -20.31 -18.54 -15.69
CA ASP A 33 -20.58 -17.35 -14.88
C ASP A 33 -19.95 -17.40 -13.48
N SER A 34 -19.74 -18.58 -12.91
CA SER A 34 -19.01 -18.77 -11.65
C SER A 34 -17.51 -18.54 -11.84
N ARG A 35 -16.94 -19.03 -12.96
CA ARG A 35 -15.55 -18.76 -13.34
C ARG A 35 -15.33 -17.27 -13.65
N ILE A 36 -16.27 -16.63 -14.35
CA ILE A 36 -16.26 -15.17 -14.60
C ILE A 36 -16.35 -14.39 -13.29
N ARG A 37 -17.20 -14.80 -12.34
CA ARG A 37 -17.30 -14.18 -11.01
C ARG A 37 -15.99 -14.28 -10.22
N LEU A 38 -15.36 -15.45 -10.19
CA LEU A 38 -14.07 -15.66 -9.55
C LEU A 38 -12.97 -14.80 -10.21
N LEU A 39 -12.93 -14.74 -11.54
CA LEU A 39 -12.00 -13.87 -12.27
C LEU A 39 -12.19 -12.40 -11.94
N ARG A 40 -13.45 -11.92 -11.90
CA ARG A 40 -13.76 -10.54 -11.50
C ARG A 40 -13.31 -10.24 -10.06
N ALA A 41 -13.58 -11.15 -9.12
CA ALA A 41 -13.14 -11.00 -7.74
C ALA A 41 -11.59 -11.00 -7.62
N CYS A 42 -10.89 -11.84 -8.39
CA CYS A 42 -9.42 -11.85 -8.44
C CYS A 42 -8.87 -10.55 -9.04
N ILE A 43 -9.48 -10.03 -10.11
CA ILE A 43 -9.11 -8.74 -10.72
C ILE A 43 -9.35 -7.60 -9.72
N GLU A 44 -10.52 -7.57 -9.08
CA GLU A 44 -10.85 -6.55 -8.08
C GLU A 44 -9.89 -6.60 -6.89
N LYS A 45 -9.57 -7.81 -6.41
CA LYS A 45 -8.56 -8.00 -5.36
C LYS A 45 -7.18 -7.50 -5.81
N LYS A 46 -6.73 -7.87 -7.02
CA LYS A 46 -5.49 -7.35 -7.62
C LYS A 46 -5.49 -5.83 -7.75
N MET A 47 -6.61 -5.22 -8.17
CA MET A 47 -6.72 -3.76 -8.30
C MET A 47 -6.77 -3.05 -6.94
N ASN A 48 -7.28 -3.71 -5.90
CA ASN A 48 -7.27 -3.21 -4.53
C ASN A 48 -5.91 -3.43 -3.83
N GLU A 49 -5.11 -4.39 -4.29
CA GLU A 49 -3.71 -4.57 -3.87
C GLU A 49 -2.78 -3.49 -4.48
N VAL A 50 -3.17 -2.84 -5.58
CA VAL A 50 -2.40 -1.73 -6.15
C VAL A 50 -2.58 -0.47 -5.29
N VAL A 51 -1.46 0.04 -4.76
CA VAL A 51 -1.43 1.32 -4.06
C VAL A 51 -1.95 2.44 -4.97
N LYS A 52 -3.06 3.07 -4.58
CA LYS A 52 -3.65 4.20 -5.28
C LYS A 52 -3.05 5.50 -4.77
N TYR A 53 -2.43 6.25 -5.68
CA TYR A 53 -1.87 7.58 -5.41
C TYR A 53 -2.85 8.70 -5.81
N PRO A 54 -2.81 9.87 -5.14
CA PRO A 54 -1.94 10.20 -4.02
C PRO A 54 -2.44 9.63 -2.68
N ILE A 55 -1.53 9.14 -1.85
CA ILE A 55 -1.85 8.79 -0.47
C ILE A 55 -1.75 10.06 0.37
N THR A 56 -2.87 10.48 0.96
CA THR A 56 -2.92 11.68 1.79
C THR A 56 -2.69 11.32 3.26
N VAL A 57 -1.60 11.84 3.82
CA VAL A 57 -1.23 11.68 5.24
C VAL A 57 -1.14 13.04 5.94
N GLY A 58 -1.23 13.05 7.27
CA GLY A 58 -1.26 14.26 8.08
C GLY A 58 -2.63 14.94 8.21
N ALA A 59 -2.73 15.92 9.11
CA ALA A 59 -3.94 16.68 9.40
C ALA A 59 -4.12 17.89 8.44
N SER A 60 -5.26 18.57 8.49
CA SER A 60 -5.63 19.68 7.60
C SER A 60 -4.59 20.82 7.52
N LYS A 61 -3.82 21.08 8.59
CA LYS A 61 -2.75 22.08 8.62
C LYS A 61 -1.39 21.58 8.09
N CYS A 62 -1.17 20.27 8.01
CA CYS A 62 0.09 19.63 7.61
C CYS A 62 -0.19 18.46 6.66
N ARG A 63 -0.98 18.71 5.62
CA ARG A 63 -1.33 17.68 4.63
C ARG A 63 -0.13 17.37 3.75
N ILE A 64 0.24 16.10 3.70
CA ILE A 64 1.30 15.55 2.85
C ILE A 64 0.65 14.61 1.84
N ASN A 65 0.93 14.83 0.56
CA ASN A 65 0.44 13.99 -0.53
C ASN A 65 1.60 13.16 -1.06
N ILE A 66 1.61 11.86 -0.77
CA ILE A 66 2.58 10.92 -1.31
C ILE A 66 2.13 10.54 -2.72
N THR A 67 2.97 10.80 -3.71
CA THR A 67 2.65 10.58 -5.13
C THR A 67 3.37 9.38 -5.73
N CYS A 68 4.44 8.91 -5.06
CA CYS A 68 5.16 7.69 -5.42
C CYS A 68 5.93 7.22 -4.17
N ILE A 69 5.95 5.92 -3.88
CA ILE A 69 6.78 5.39 -2.81
C ILE A 69 8.16 4.97 -3.34
N GLY A 70 8.25 4.54 -4.60
CA GLY A 70 9.50 4.04 -5.19
C GLY A 70 9.72 2.56 -4.92
N ASP A 71 10.91 2.06 -5.27
CA ASP A 71 11.13 0.62 -5.46
C ASP A 71 12.18 0.04 -4.50
N THR A 72 13.36 0.67 -4.40
CA THR A 72 14.51 0.11 -3.67
C THR A 72 14.70 0.77 -2.32
N LYS A 73 14.76 0.00 -1.22
CA LYS A 73 15.07 0.54 0.12
C LYS A 73 16.56 0.89 0.25
N LYS A 74 16.85 2.07 0.83
CA LYS A 74 18.17 2.48 1.30
C LYS A 74 18.10 2.89 2.76
N GLU A 75 19.18 2.64 3.50
CA GLU A 75 19.33 3.06 4.90
C GLU A 75 19.97 4.45 4.97
N TYR A 76 19.36 5.32 5.78
CA TYR A 76 19.85 6.66 6.06
C TYR A 76 20.15 6.80 7.55
N PRO A 77 21.31 7.38 7.93
CA PRO A 77 21.62 7.65 9.31
C PRO A 77 20.72 8.78 9.83
N MET A 78 20.09 8.55 10.97
CA MET A 78 19.35 9.53 11.77
C MET A 78 19.96 9.54 13.17
N THR A 79 19.77 10.62 13.92
CA THR A 79 20.30 10.76 15.30
C THR A 79 19.96 9.54 16.16
N GLY A 80 20.95 8.67 16.38
CA GLY A 80 20.81 7.45 17.20
C GLY A 80 20.20 6.23 16.49
N GLU A 81 19.71 6.35 15.24
CA GLU A 81 18.98 5.27 14.55
C GLU A 81 19.27 5.22 13.04
N ARG A 82 18.97 4.10 12.39
CA ARG A 82 18.97 3.98 10.92
C ARG A 82 17.55 3.86 10.41
N VAL A 83 17.16 4.73 9.49
CA VAL A 83 15.83 4.70 8.87
C VAL A 83 15.93 4.16 7.46
N ARG A 84 15.10 3.17 7.12
CA ARG A 84 14.95 2.66 5.76
C ARG A 84 13.94 3.50 4.98
N ALA A 85 14.34 3.98 3.83
CA ALA A 85 13.47 4.74 2.94
C ALA A 85 13.65 4.32 1.48
N TYR A 86 12.62 4.48 0.66
CA TYR A 86 12.59 3.98 -0.71
C TYR A 86 13.15 5.02 -1.70
N VAL A 87 14.02 4.58 -2.61
CA VAL A 87 14.50 5.36 -3.75
C VAL A 87 13.36 5.50 -4.76
N GLY A 88 13.13 6.73 -5.23
CA GLY A 88 11.98 7.10 -6.04
C GLY A 88 10.83 7.67 -5.23
N PHE A 89 10.91 7.63 -3.90
CA PHE A 89 9.89 8.22 -3.03
C PHE A 89 9.69 9.70 -3.38
N THR A 90 8.43 10.09 -3.53
CA THR A 90 8.03 11.44 -3.87
C THR A 90 6.79 11.83 -3.07
N SER A 91 6.86 12.93 -2.34
CA SER A 91 5.71 13.55 -1.70
C SER A 91 5.65 15.06 -1.96
N LYS A 92 4.46 15.63 -1.84
CA LYS A 92 4.18 17.06 -2.09
C LYS A 92 3.46 17.67 -0.91
N ARG A 93 3.78 18.92 -0.59
CA ARG A 93 3.09 19.73 0.43
C ARG A 93 3.23 21.22 0.15
N ARG A 94 2.46 22.03 0.87
CA ARG A 94 2.60 23.49 0.86
C ARG A 94 3.30 23.96 2.12
N VAL A 95 4.17 24.95 1.98
CA VAL A 95 4.88 25.60 3.09
C VAL A 95 4.81 27.11 2.97
N ALA A 96 4.94 27.80 4.10
CA ALA A 96 5.07 29.25 4.16
C ALA A 96 6.55 29.64 4.02
N MET A 97 6.84 30.55 3.11
CA MET A 97 8.18 31.10 2.88
C MET A 97 8.00 32.57 2.46
N GLU A 98 8.64 33.49 3.19
CA GLU A 98 8.63 34.94 2.89
C GLU A 98 7.20 35.47 2.66
N ASP A 99 6.28 35.22 3.60
CA ASP A 99 4.85 35.59 3.54
C ASP A 99 4.03 34.98 2.39
N THR A 100 4.63 34.09 1.60
CA THR A 100 3.95 33.36 0.51
C THR A 100 3.81 31.88 0.83
N LYS A 101 2.82 31.21 0.20
CA LYS A 101 2.71 29.76 0.27
C LYS A 101 3.21 29.14 -1.03
N ILE A 102 4.28 28.35 -0.94
CA ILE A 102 4.85 27.63 -2.08
C ILE A 102 4.57 26.13 -1.96
N GLY A 103 4.43 25.45 -3.10
CA GLY A 103 4.50 24.00 -3.17
C GLY A 103 5.95 23.54 -3.06
N VAL A 104 6.17 22.47 -2.31
CA VAL A 104 7.44 21.77 -2.24
C VAL A 104 7.24 20.30 -2.55
N THR A 105 8.18 19.75 -3.31
CA THR A 105 8.25 18.33 -3.65
C THR A 105 9.46 17.73 -2.93
N CYS A 106 9.19 16.78 -2.04
CA CYS A 106 10.18 16.00 -1.32
C CYS A 106 10.50 14.74 -2.12
N ARG A 107 11.78 14.44 -2.35
CA ARG A 107 12.21 13.26 -3.13
C ARG A 107 13.35 12.52 -2.45
N ILE A 108 13.34 11.21 -2.57
CA ILE A 108 14.51 10.37 -2.28
C ILE A 108 15.03 9.84 -3.61
N LEU A 109 16.21 10.31 -4.02
CA LEU A 109 16.87 9.82 -5.21
C LEU A 109 18.02 8.88 -4.84
N SER A 110 18.63 8.28 -5.87
CA SER A 110 19.75 7.36 -5.69
C SER A 110 20.94 7.99 -4.96
N ASP A 111 21.15 9.30 -5.13
CA ASP A 111 22.21 10.10 -4.52
C ASP A 111 21.82 10.75 -3.19
N GLY A 112 20.56 10.63 -2.77
CA GLY A 112 20.10 11.09 -1.46
C GLY A 112 18.77 11.86 -1.48
N PRO A 113 18.30 12.28 -0.29
CA PRO A 113 17.10 13.09 -0.14
C PRO A 113 17.31 14.52 -0.64
N ARG A 114 16.24 15.10 -1.19
CA ARG A 114 16.21 16.49 -1.62
C ARG A 114 14.80 17.07 -1.56
N ILE A 115 14.70 18.38 -1.51
CA ILE A 115 13.45 19.13 -1.58
C ILE A 115 13.56 20.12 -2.74
N ALA A 116 12.54 20.18 -3.59
CA ALA A 116 12.44 21.16 -4.67
C ALA A 116 11.19 22.02 -4.47
N GLY A 117 11.36 23.34 -4.45
CA GLY A 117 10.26 24.29 -4.36
C GLY A 117 9.79 24.74 -5.75
N ASP A 118 8.51 25.12 -5.84
CA ASP A 118 7.92 25.69 -7.06
C ASP A 118 8.61 27.01 -7.47
N ASN A 119 9.29 27.68 -6.53
CA ASN A 119 10.14 28.86 -6.73
C ASN A 119 11.51 28.55 -7.38
N LYS A 120 11.71 27.32 -7.89
CA LYS A 120 12.98 26.83 -8.47
C LYS A 120 14.13 26.67 -7.48
N LYS A 121 13.91 26.88 -6.17
CA LYS A 121 14.91 26.61 -5.14
C LYS A 121 14.98 25.09 -4.88
N GLU A 122 16.20 24.57 -4.74
CA GLU A 122 16.45 23.15 -4.45
C GLU A 122 17.36 23.02 -3.23
N TRP A 123 16.95 22.17 -2.28
CA TRP A 123 17.72 21.81 -1.10
C TRP A 123 18.22 20.37 -1.24
N LYS A 124 19.55 20.19 -1.28
CA LYS A 124 20.23 18.90 -1.48
C LYS A 124 21.55 18.81 -0.73
N GLY A 125 22.11 17.61 -0.66
CA GLY A 125 23.37 17.30 0.01
C GLY A 125 23.20 16.94 1.50
N ALA A 126 24.31 16.71 2.20
CA ALA A 126 24.29 16.21 3.59
C ALA A 126 23.51 17.11 4.55
N THR A 127 23.54 18.44 4.34
CA THR A 127 22.88 19.43 5.20
C THR A 127 21.60 19.98 4.58
N PHE A 128 20.97 19.26 3.64
CA PHE A 128 19.79 19.77 2.92
C PHE A 128 18.66 20.18 3.86
N TRP A 129 18.48 19.40 4.94
CA TRP A 129 17.39 19.59 5.88
C TRP A 129 17.57 20.85 6.72
N ASP A 130 18.80 21.11 7.17
CA ASP A 130 19.09 22.33 7.93
C ASP A 130 18.94 23.58 7.07
N LYS A 131 19.43 23.53 5.82
CA LYS A 131 19.23 24.62 4.85
C LYS A 131 17.73 24.89 4.60
N PHE A 132 16.93 23.82 4.46
CA PHE A 132 15.49 23.96 4.26
C PHE A 132 14.79 24.63 5.45
N LYS A 133 15.12 24.22 6.69
CA LYS A 133 14.56 24.82 7.91
C LYS A 133 14.93 26.29 8.11
N MET A 134 16.08 26.73 7.59
CA MET A 134 16.49 28.15 7.66
C MET A 134 15.71 29.03 6.69
N ASP A 135 15.25 28.46 5.57
CA ASP A 135 14.63 29.20 4.47
C ASP A 135 13.11 29.24 4.52
N VAL A 136 12.49 28.39 5.33
CA VAL A 136 11.04 28.17 5.37
C VAL A 136 10.57 28.40 6.80
N ASP A 137 9.43 29.08 6.96
CA ASP A 137 8.79 29.25 8.27
C ASP A 137 8.28 27.90 8.76
N PHE A 138 9.16 27.20 9.47
CA PHE A 138 8.98 25.82 9.84
C PHE A 138 8.19 25.72 11.15
N VAL A 139 7.10 24.96 11.13
CA VAL A 139 6.32 24.64 12.34
C VAL A 139 6.84 23.30 12.88
N GLU A 140 7.56 23.39 14.00
CA GLU A 140 7.99 22.40 15.00
C GLU A 140 8.43 20.97 14.58
N GLU A 141 9.62 20.62 15.09
CA GLU A 141 10.08 19.30 15.60
C GLU A 141 9.66 18.03 14.83
N ALA A 142 9.92 18.01 13.52
CA ALA A 142 9.89 16.77 12.76
C ALA A 142 11.24 16.55 12.07
N THR A 143 11.72 15.32 12.11
CA THR A 143 12.81 14.84 11.25
C THR A 143 12.40 14.97 9.77
N TRP A 144 13.37 14.99 8.85
CA TRP A 144 13.04 15.02 7.42
C TRP A 144 12.23 13.77 6.99
N ILE A 145 12.43 12.63 7.68
CA ILE A 145 11.66 11.38 7.50
C ILE A 145 10.18 11.63 7.78
N GLU A 146 9.85 12.16 8.94
CA GLU A 146 8.47 12.50 9.32
C GLU A 146 7.91 13.58 8.41
N TYR A 147 8.72 14.58 8.07
CA TYR A 147 8.33 15.65 7.18
C TYR A 147 7.95 15.16 5.77
N PHE A 148 8.66 14.17 5.26
CA PHE A 148 8.39 13.52 3.96
C PHE A 148 7.14 12.63 4.04
N GLY A 149 6.74 12.25 5.26
CA GLY A 149 5.68 11.32 5.57
C GLY A 149 6.17 9.87 5.67
N ILE A 150 7.47 9.59 5.67
CA ILE A 150 8.10 8.24 5.67
C ILE A 150 7.63 7.36 6.84
N SER A 151 7.39 7.97 7.99
CA SER A 151 6.96 7.29 9.21
C SER A 151 5.45 7.04 9.30
N SER A 152 4.64 7.37 8.30
CA SER A 152 3.18 7.25 8.43
C SER A 152 2.70 5.80 8.39
N GLU A 153 2.05 5.37 9.47
CA GLU A 153 1.41 4.04 9.60
C GLU A 153 0.46 3.71 8.43
N LYS A 154 -0.19 4.74 7.86
CA LYS A 154 -1.14 4.62 6.73
C LYS A 154 -0.57 3.90 5.52
N TYR A 155 0.75 3.90 5.32
CA TYR A 155 1.35 3.12 4.25
C TYR A 155 2.47 2.19 4.70
N GLN A 156 2.94 2.28 5.95
CA GLN A 156 3.76 1.19 6.50
C GLN A 156 3.01 -0.15 6.42
N GLY A 157 1.69 -0.14 6.57
CA GLY A 157 0.84 -1.33 6.35
C GLY A 157 0.87 -1.93 4.94
N PHE A 158 1.25 -1.18 3.89
CA PHE A 158 1.46 -1.76 2.55
C PHE A 158 2.75 -2.56 2.44
N PHE A 159 3.67 -2.41 3.41
CA PHE A 159 5.00 -3.01 3.38
C PHE A 159 5.26 -4.00 4.51
N SER A 160 4.43 -4.02 5.54
CA SER A 160 4.44 -5.06 6.59
C SER A 160 4.07 -6.45 6.05
N SER A 161 3.47 -6.53 4.85
CA SER A 161 3.08 -7.78 4.21
C SER A 161 4.21 -8.46 3.41
N GLU A 162 5.33 -7.78 3.16
CA GLU A 162 6.50 -8.39 2.50
C GLU A 162 7.42 -9.15 3.48
N ASN A 163 7.27 -8.95 4.80
CA ASN A 163 8.10 -9.62 5.82
C ASN A 163 7.50 -10.96 6.34
N GLY A 164 6.57 -11.56 5.61
CA GLY A 164 5.98 -12.87 5.95
C GLY A 164 6.64 -14.08 5.30
N LYS A 165 7.81 -13.91 4.66
CA LYS A 165 8.57 -15.00 4.03
C LYS A 165 10.08 -14.77 4.15
N GLU A 166 10.60 -14.96 5.35
CA GLU A 166 11.95 -15.50 5.55
C GLU A 166 11.88 -16.63 6.57
#